data_AF-A0A6P0V901-F1
#
_entry.id   AF-A0A6P0V901-F1
#
_cell.length_a   1.000
_cell.length_b   1.000
_cell.length_c   1.000
_cell.angle_alpha   90.00
_cell.angle_beta   90.00
_cell.angle_gamma   90.00
#
_symmetry.space_group_name_H-M   'P 1'
#
loop_
_entity.id
_entity.type
_entity.pdbx_description
1 polymer ?
#
loop_
_entity_poly.entity_id
_entity_poly.type
_entity_poly.pdbx_seq_one_letter_code
_entity_poly.pdbx_strand_id
1 'polypeptide(L)'
;MPRPSLSKNASQRRGKTLAKKTVSKAASTVKAVQNTVKQVKEAVQYSEMSGLNPLGVESVQEELPSFQPADYRVKDPLNPPDSLPQVSLGEFVKASRIYEGATRAVQLTGKAFDLTRERLLVEGKKAKTFSAGVQAATAYEKVKSDLANYQTQLQGTKQSEIALGVAKLQTTTAQAIAEQTEKELSEKLAQAQSGAELAALQTQEKQSKLAEFKLLLTPQV
;
A
#
# COMPACT_ATOMS: atom_id res chain seq x y z
N MET A 1 -18.69 -16.05 22.96
CA MET A 1 -18.19 -14.74 22.47
C MET A 1 -17.76 -14.89 21.00
N PRO A 2 -18.51 -14.36 20.02
CA PRO A 2 -18.14 -14.45 18.61
C PRO A 2 -17.08 -13.39 18.27
N ARG A 3 -15.99 -13.81 17.61
CA ARG A 3 -14.87 -12.93 17.21
C ARG A 3 -15.28 -12.03 16.03
N PRO A 4 -14.98 -10.72 16.04
CA PRO A 4 -15.33 -9.83 14.94
C PRO A 4 -14.45 -10.10 13.71
N SER A 5 -15.09 -10.30 12.56
CA SER A 5 -14.44 -10.61 11.28
C SER A 5 -13.66 -9.40 10.73
N LEU A 6 -12.39 -9.28 11.13
CA LEU A 6 -11.47 -8.24 10.65
C LEU A 6 -11.19 -8.29 9.14
N SER A 7 -11.46 -9.42 8.45
CA SER A 7 -11.23 -9.54 7.01
C SER A 7 -12.34 -8.94 6.13
N LYS A 8 -13.59 -8.89 6.61
CA LYS A 8 -14.71 -8.33 5.83
C LYS A 8 -14.63 -6.80 5.73
N ASN A 9 -14.18 -6.13 6.80
CA ASN A 9 -14.04 -4.67 6.83
C ASN A 9 -12.83 -4.16 6.01
N ALA A 10 -11.74 -4.94 5.93
CA ALA A 10 -10.57 -4.58 5.14
C ALA A 10 -10.85 -4.66 3.62
N SER A 11 -11.58 -5.70 3.19
CA SER A 11 -11.97 -5.89 1.78
C SER A 11 -12.98 -4.84 1.32
N GLN A 12 -13.95 -4.46 2.17
CA GLN A 12 -14.88 -3.36 1.86
C GLN A 12 -14.19 -1.99 1.81
N ARG A 13 -13.19 -1.74 2.66
CA ARG A 13 -12.39 -0.50 2.60
C ARG A 13 -11.57 -0.40 1.32
N ARG A 14 -10.97 -1.50 0.85
CA ARG A 14 -10.21 -1.54 -0.43
C ARG A 14 -11.11 -1.44 -1.67
N GLY A 15 -12.30 -2.03 -1.64
CA GLY A 15 -13.30 -1.85 -2.70
C GLY A 15 -13.80 -0.41 -2.81
N LYS A 16 -14.07 0.25 -1.68
CA LYS A 16 -14.51 1.65 -1.65
C LYS A 16 -13.43 2.64 -2.07
N THR A 17 -12.14 2.38 -1.80
CA THR A 17 -11.04 3.25 -2.26
C THR A 17 -10.74 3.07 -3.74
N LEU A 18 -10.83 1.85 -4.29
CA LEU A 18 -10.69 1.62 -5.74
C LEU A 18 -11.87 2.21 -6.53
N ALA A 19 -13.10 2.09 -6.03
CA ALA A 19 -14.27 2.73 -6.63
C ALA A 19 -14.21 4.26 -6.56
N LYS A 20 -13.71 4.85 -5.45
CA LYS A 20 -13.45 6.30 -5.40
C LYS A 20 -12.39 6.74 -6.41
N LYS A 21 -11.37 5.91 -6.67
CA LYS A 21 -10.26 6.23 -7.60
C LYS A 21 -10.68 6.12 -9.07
N THR A 22 -11.61 5.22 -9.41
CA THR A 22 -12.17 5.12 -10.77
C THR A 22 -13.23 6.19 -11.02
N VAL A 23 -14.06 6.51 -10.02
CA VAL A 23 -15.04 7.61 -10.10
C VAL A 23 -14.34 8.98 -10.14
N SER A 24 -13.24 9.19 -9.41
CA SER A 24 -12.48 10.44 -9.49
C SER A 24 -11.78 10.61 -10.85
N LYS A 25 -11.37 9.52 -11.49
CA LYS A 25 -10.72 9.54 -12.81
C LYS A 25 -11.74 9.78 -13.95
N ALA A 26 -12.96 9.25 -13.81
CA ALA A 26 -14.09 9.54 -14.69
C ALA A 26 -14.63 10.97 -14.49
N ALA A 27 -14.68 11.46 -13.25
CA ALA A 27 -15.06 12.85 -12.96
C ALA A 27 -14.02 13.86 -13.46
N SER A 28 -12.72 13.52 -13.45
CA SER A 28 -11.68 14.38 -14.01
C SER A 28 -11.70 14.42 -15.54
N THR A 29 -12.05 13.34 -16.23
CA THR A 29 -12.20 13.35 -17.69
C THR A 29 -13.47 14.08 -18.14
N VAL A 30 -14.58 13.96 -17.41
CA VAL A 30 -15.81 14.73 -17.71
C VAL A 30 -15.63 16.23 -17.42
N LYS A 31 -14.91 16.61 -16.35
CA LYS A 31 -14.54 18.02 -16.09
C LYS A 31 -13.53 18.58 -17.09
N ALA A 32 -12.59 17.77 -17.59
CA ALA A 32 -11.65 18.18 -18.63
C ALA A 32 -12.36 18.46 -19.97
N VAL A 33 -13.38 17.64 -20.32
CA VAL A 33 -14.20 17.83 -21.51
C VAL A 33 -15.19 19.00 -21.35
N GLN A 34 -15.78 19.20 -20.16
CA GLN A 34 -16.63 20.38 -19.89
C GLN A 34 -15.83 21.69 -19.85
N ASN A 35 -14.57 21.68 -19.41
CA ASN A 35 -13.71 22.87 -19.46
C ASN A 35 -13.25 23.17 -20.89
N THR A 36 -13.04 22.18 -21.76
CA THR A 36 -12.73 22.43 -23.18
C THR A 36 -13.95 22.95 -23.94
N VAL A 37 -15.17 22.47 -23.66
CA VAL A 37 -16.38 22.99 -24.31
C VAL A 37 -16.79 24.38 -23.79
N LYS A 38 -16.53 24.70 -22.52
CA LYS A 38 -16.69 26.07 -22.01
C LYS A 38 -15.62 27.03 -22.55
N GLN A 39 -14.36 26.59 -22.66
CA GLN A 39 -13.30 27.40 -23.28
C GLN A 39 -13.51 27.63 -24.79
N VAL A 40 -14.17 26.73 -25.51
CA VAL A 40 -14.50 26.98 -26.93
C VAL A 40 -15.69 27.95 -27.10
N LYS A 41 -16.56 28.10 -26.10
CA LYS A 41 -17.64 29.11 -26.12
C LYS A 41 -17.23 30.48 -25.55
N GLU A 42 -16.16 30.56 -24.75
CA GLU A 42 -15.59 31.83 -24.26
C GLU A 42 -14.36 32.31 -25.07
N ALA A 43 -13.78 31.48 -25.95
CA ALA A 43 -12.68 31.87 -26.84
C ALA A 43 -13.14 32.49 -28.19
N VAL A 44 -14.35 33.07 -28.23
CA VAL A 44 -14.73 34.07 -29.25
C VAL A 44 -14.77 35.44 -28.59
N GLN A 45 -13.73 35.76 -27.82
CA GLN A 45 -13.31 37.14 -27.64
C GLN A 45 -12.03 37.28 -28.45
N TYR A 46 -12.16 37.91 -29.62
CA TYR A 46 -11.03 38.41 -30.38
C TYR A 46 -10.21 39.29 -29.43
N SER A 47 -9.10 38.74 -28.94
CA SER A 47 -8.05 39.56 -28.36
C SER A 47 -7.61 40.50 -29.47
N GLU A 48 -7.89 41.79 -29.31
CA GLU A 48 -7.34 42.86 -30.12
C GLU A 48 -5.81 42.80 -30.02
N MET A 49 -5.19 42.01 -30.89
CA MET A 49 -3.77 42.13 -31.16
C MET A 49 -3.60 43.42 -31.94
N SER A 50 -3.17 44.47 -31.22
CA SER A 50 -2.85 45.76 -31.82
C SER A 50 -1.88 45.57 -32.99
N GLY A 51 -2.33 45.95 -34.19
CA GLY A 51 -1.58 45.81 -35.45
C GLY A 51 -2.12 44.79 -36.45
N LEU A 52 -3.13 43.99 -36.12
CA LEU A 52 -3.80 43.08 -37.06
C LEU A 52 -5.32 43.33 -37.06
N ASN A 53 -5.83 43.85 -38.18
CA ASN A 53 -7.27 44.01 -38.37
C ASN A 53 -7.94 42.61 -38.41
N PRO A 54 -8.97 42.36 -37.60
CA PRO A 54 -9.74 41.13 -37.69
C PRO A 54 -10.49 41.13 -39.02
N LEU A 55 -10.03 40.34 -39.99
CA LEU A 55 -10.77 40.07 -41.22
C LEU A 55 -12.04 39.29 -40.85
N GLY A 56 -13.20 39.93 -41.03
CA GLY A 56 -14.49 39.27 -40.92
C GLY A 56 -14.70 38.32 -42.10
N VAL A 57 -15.53 37.30 -41.92
CA VAL A 57 -15.84 36.33 -43.00
C VAL A 57 -16.41 37.04 -44.25
N GLU A 58 -17.06 38.19 -44.07
CA GLU A 58 -17.56 39.03 -45.17
C GLU A 58 -16.45 39.82 -45.90
N SER A 59 -15.38 40.25 -45.21
CA SER A 59 -14.27 40.98 -45.84
C SER A 59 -13.35 40.06 -46.67
N VAL A 60 -13.36 38.76 -46.39
CA VAL A 60 -12.61 37.77 -47.18
C VAL A 60 -13.21 37.62 -48.59
N GLN A 61 -14.52 37.81 -48.76
CA GLN A 61 -15.16 37.68 -50.08
C GLN A 61 -14.88 38.86 -51.00
N GLU A 62 -14.68 40.08 -50.47
CA GLU A 62 -14.28 41.25 -51.27
C GLU A 62 -12.78 41.25 -51.62
N GLU A 63 -11.93 40.62 -50.81
CA GLU A 63 -10.49 40.46 -51.11
C GLU A 63 -10.19 39.30 -52.07
N LEU A 64 -11.12 38.36 -52.24
CA LEU A 64 -10.97 37.29 -53.20
C LEU A 64 -11.34 37.78 -54.60
N PRO A 65 -10.48 37.60 -55.62
CA PRO A 65 -10.81 37.95 -56.99
C PRO A 65 -12.10 37.22 -57.41
N SER A 66 -13.09 37.97 -57.88
CA SER A 66 -14.39 37.40 -58.26
C SER A 66 -14.21 36.44 -59.44
N PHE A 67 -14.46 35.16 -59.22
CA PHE A 67 -14.43 34.16 -60.30
C PHE A 67 -15.68 34.30 -61.18
N GLN A 68 -15.54 34.88 -62.36
CA GLN A 68 -16.60 34.90 -63.37
C GLN A 68 -16.38 33.75 -64.38
N PRO A 69 -17.24 32.71 -64.42
CA PRO A 69 -17.04 31.56 -65.29
C PRO A 69 -16.97 31.90 -66.78
N ALA A 70 -17.50 33.04 -67.19
CA ALA A 70 -17.47 33.51 -68.57
C ALA A 70 -16.05 33.87 -69.05
N ASP A 71 -15.19 34.37 -68.16
CA ASP A 71 -13.84 34.82 -68.46
C ASP A 71 -12.86 33.65 -68.64
N TYR A 72 -13.25 32.46 -68.20
CA TYR A 72 -12.47 31.22 -68.30
C TYR A 72 -12.99 30.27 -69.39
N ARG A 73 -13.99 30.67 -70.18
CA ARG A 73 -14.51 29.85 -71.29
C ARG A 73 -13.59 29.95 -72.50
N VAL A 74 -12.86 28.88 -72.76
CA VAL A 74 -12.06 28.72 -73.97
C VAL A 74 -12.99 28.47 -75.16
N LYS A 75 -13.23 29.49 -75.99
CA LYS A 75 -14.05 29.38 -77.21
C LYS A 75 -13.35 28.58 -78.31
N ASP A 76 -12.03 28.70 -78.41
CA ASP A 76 -11.17 27.93 -79.32
C ASP A 76 -10.02 27.30 -78.51
N PRO A 77 -10.00 25.97 -78.33
CA PRO A 77 -9.00 25.27 -77.51
C PRO A 77 -7.61 25.19 -78.15
N LEU A 78 -7.49 25.47 -79.46
CA LEU A 78 -6.18 25.51 -80.13
C LEU A 78 -5.50 26.88 -80.01
N ASN A 79 -6.27 27.96 -79.81
CA ASN A 79 -5.78 29.32 -79.63
C ASN A 79 -6.50 30.00 -78.44
N PRO A 80 -6.20 29.59 -77.20
CA PRO A 80 -6.76 30.25 -76.03
C PRO A 80 -6.32 31.73 -75.99
N PRO A 81 -7.22 32.67 -75.64
CA PRO A 81 -6.87 34.09 -75.55
C PRO A 81 -5.77 34.33 -74.50
N ASP A 82 -4.85 35.25 -74.78
CA ASP A 82 -3.72 35.63 -73.90
C ASP A 82 -4.16 36.16 -72.52
N SER A 83 -5.44 36.52 -72.37
CA SER A 83 -6.05 36.90 -71.09
C SER A 83 -6.24 35.72 -70.13
N LEU A 84 -6.16 34.48 -70.64
CA LEU A 84 -6.20 33.29 -69.79
C LEU A 84 -4.82 33.08 -69.18
N PRO A 85 -4.71 32.94 -67.86
CA PRO A 85 -3.43 32.64 -67.22
C PRO A 85 -2.94 31.25 -67.69
N GLN A 86 -2.02 31.25 -68.66
CA GLN A 86 -1.32 30.06 -69.10
C GLN A 86 -0.12 29.84 -68.20
N VAL A 87 -0.15 28.75 -67.45
CA VAL A 87 0.99 28.35 -66.63
C VAL A 87 2.11 27.92 -67.59
N SER A 88 3.27 28.55 -67.50
CA SER A 88 4.42 28.13 -68.33
C SER A 88 4.80 26.69 -67.98
N LEU A 89 5.36 25.94 -68.94
CA LEU A 89 5.81 24.56 -68.69
C LEU A 89 6.77 24.49 -67.48
N GLY A 90 7.61 25.52 -67.30
CA GLY A 90 8.51 25.65 -66.16
C GLY A 90 7.78 25.79 -64.82
N GLU A 91 6.69 26.56 -64.76
CA GLU A 91 5.87 26.70 -63.55
C GLU A 91 5.06 25.44 -63.26
N PHE A 92 4.53 24.78 -64.29
CA PHE A 92 3.84 23.49 -64.13
C PHE A 92 4.76 22.42 -63.54
N VAL A 93 5.99 22.30 -64.06
CA VAL A 93 6.98 21.35 -63.53
C VAL A 93 7.37 21.68 -62.09
N LYS A 94 7.50 22.97 -61.73
CA LYS A 94 7.74 23.39 -60.34
C LYS A 94 6.58 22.99 -59.43
N ALA A 95 5.34 23.27 -59.82
CA ALA A 95 4.16 22.90 -59.05
C ALA A 95 4.04 21.38 -58.86
N SER A 96 4.29 20.58 -59.92
CA SER A 96 4.29 19.12 -59.84
C SER A 96 5.32 18.59 -58.84
N ARG A 97 6.54 19.15 -58.85
CA ARG A 97 7.60 18.76 -57.91
C ARG A 97 7.25 19.10 -56.46
N ILE A 98 6.62 20.25 -56.22
CA ILE A 98 6.16 20.63 -54.88
C ILE A 98 5.09 19.64 -54.41
N TYR A 99 4.14 19.27 -55.26
CA TYR A 99 3.08 18.32 -54.93
C TYR A 99 3.63 16.91 -54.66
N GLU A 100 4.54 16.42 -55.50
CA GLU A 100 5.24 15.14 -55.26
C GLU A 100 6.09 15.18 -53.98
N GLY A 101 6.75 16.30 -53.70
CA GLY A 101 7.50 16.50 -52.46
C GLY A 101 6.59 16.46 -51.24
N ALA A 102 5.46 17.16 -51.29
CA ALA A 102 4.47 17.20 -50.22
C ALA A 102 3.85 15.82 -49.96
N THR A 103 3.46 15.09 -51.02
CA THR A 103 2.90 13.74 -50.89
C THR A 103 3.89 12.75 -50.28
N ARG A 104 5.17 12.79 -50.70
CA ARG A 104 6.24 11.97 -50.08
C ARG A 104 6.47 12.35 -48.62
N ALA A 105 6.49 13.64 -48.29
CA ALA A 105 6.66 14.11 -46.93
C ALA A 105 5.54 13.57 -46.02
N VAL A 106 4.28 13.68 -46.44
CA VAL A 106 3.13 13.15 -45.69
C VAL A 106 3.25 11.64 -45.46
N GLN A 107 3.64 10.88 -46.49
CA GLN A 107 3.83 9.42 -46.35
C GLN A 107 4.97 9.07 -45.38
N LEU A 108 6.10 9.78 -45.46
CA LEU A 108 7.24 9.57 -44.55
C LEU A 108 6.88 9.92 -43.12
N THR A 109 6.19 11.04 -42.90
CA THR A 109 5.71 11.46 -41.59
C THR A 109 4.70 10.44 -41.03
N GLY A 110 3.77 9.93 -41.83
CA GLY A 110 2.85 8.86 -41.43
C GLY A 110 3.59 7.61 -40.95
N LYS A 111 4.56 7.11 -41.73
CA LYS A 111 5.38 5.96 -41.35
C LYS A 111 6.19 6.21 -40.07
N ALA A 112 6.67 7.44 -39.86
CA ALA A 112 7.37 7.81 -38.64
C ALA A 112 6.43 7.80 -37.41
N PHE A 113 5.17 8.24 -37.57
CA PHE A 113 4.16 8.13 -36.51
C PHE A 113 3.82 6.68 -36.18
N ASP A 114 3.69 5.80 -37.18
CA ASP A 114 3.44 4.38 -36.93
C ASP A 114 4.62 3.73 -36.19
N LEU A 115 5.85 4.00 -36.62
CA LEU A 115 7.05 3.48 -35.95
C LEU A 115 7.20 3.98 -34.51
N THR A 116 6.92 5.26 -34.26
CA THR A 116 6.95 5.83 -32.90
C THR A 116 5.84 5.25 -32.02
N ARG A 117 4.65 5.02 -32.57
CA ARG A 117 3.55 4.34 -31.88
C ARG A 117 3.92 2.91 -31.47
N GLU A 118 4.49 2.13 -32.38
CA GLU A 118 4.94 0.76 -32.08
C GLU A 118 6.03 0.74 -31.01
N ARG A 119 7.01 1.65 -31.09
CA ARG A 119 8.04 1.81 -30.04
C ARG A 119 7.41 2.13 -28.69
N LEU A 120 6.44 3.05 -28.63
CA LEU A 120 5.76 3.40 -27.39
C LEU A 120 4.99 2.21 -26.80
N LEU A 121 4.34 1.39 -27.64
CA LEU A 121 3.66 0.18 -27.19
C LEU A 121 4.63 -0.85 -26.64
N VAL A 122 5.79 -1.05 -27.28
CA VAL A 122 6.84 -1.96 -26.81
C VAL A 122 7.41 -1.49 -25.47
N GLU A 123 7.79 -0.21 -25.36
CA GLU A 123 8.28 0.36 -24.10
C GLU A 123 7.22 0.32 -23.00
N GLY A 124 5.96 0.57 -23.34
CA GLY A 124 4.84 0.40 -22.41
C GLY A 124 4.67 -1.04 -21.89
N LYS A 125 4.90 -2.05 -22.75
CA LYS A 125 4.90 -3.46 -22.33
C LYS A 125 6.10 -3.77 -21.43
N LYS A 126 7.31 -3.30 -21.76
CA LYS A 126 8.51 -3.47 -20.92
C LYS A 126 8.36 -2.83 -19.55
N ALA A 127 7.80 -1.62 -19.48
CA ALA A 127 7.54 -0.94 -18.21
C ALA A 127 6.55 -1.73 -17.34
N LYS A 128 5.51 -2.30 -17.93
CA LYS A 128 4.55 -3.16 -17.22
C LYS A 128 5.21 -4.44 -16.70
N THR A 129 5.98 -5.15 -17.52
CA THR A 129 6.67 -6.37 -17.08
C THR A 129 7.70 -6.08 -16.00
N PHE A 130 8.44 -4.99 -16.10
CA PHE A 130 9.35 -4.53 -15.06
C PHE A 130 8.61 -4.26 -13.75
N SER A 131 7.50 -3.51 -13.79
CA SER A 131 6.70 -3.23 -12.60
C SER A 131 6.11 -4.49 -11.96
N ALA A 132 5.68 -5.46 -12.75
CA ALA A 132 5.22 -6.75 -12.26
C ALA A 132 6.37 -7.55 -11.61
N GLY A 133 7.56 -7.50 -12.19
CA GLY A 133 8.78 -8.08 -11.61
C GLY A 133 9.12 -7.49 -10.24
N VAL A 134 9.07 -6.16 -10.11
CA VAL A 134 9.29 -5.46 -8.82
C VAL A 134 8.25 -5.87 -7.78
N GLN A 135 6.97 -5.97 -8.16
CA GLN A 135 5.91 -6.42 -7.25
C GLN A 135 6.12 -7.87 -6.80
N ALA A 136 6.50 -8.77 -7.71
CA ALA A 136 6.78 -10.16 -7.40
C ALA A 136 7.99 -10.30 -6.45
N ALA A 137 9.09 -9.58 -6.74
CA ALA A 137 10.27 -9.55 -5.87
C ALA A 137 9.94 -9.02 -4.46
N THR A 138 9.14 -7.95 -4.39
CA THR A 138 8.69 -7.38 -3.11
C THR A 138 7.82 -8.37 -2.32
N ALA A 139 6.93 -9.10 -3.01
CA ALA A 139 6.11 -10.13 -2.36
C ALA A 139 6.98 -11.29 -1.83
N TYR A 140 8.01 -11.70 -2.59
CA TYR A 140 8.94 -12.74 -2.16
C TYR A 140 9.73 -12.32 -0.91
N GLU A 141 10.31 -11.12 -0.90
CA GLU A 141 11.02 -10.59 0.27
C GLU A 141 10.12 -10.47 1.49
N LYS A 142 8.85 -10.10 1.30
CA LYS A 142 7.88 -10.08 2.39
C LYS A 142 7.67 -11.48 2.99
N VAL A 143 7.45 -12.50 2.16
CA VAL A 143 7.27 -13.89 2.64
C VAL A 143 8.51 -14.37 3.38
N LYS A 144 9.71 -14.05 2.87
CA LYS A 144 10.97 -14.36 3.53
C LYS A 144 11.09 -13.70 4.90
N SER A 145 10.72 -12.41 5.01
CA SER A 145 10.70 -11.70 6.28
C SER A 145 9.67 -12.28 7.27
N ASP A 146 8.46 -12.59 6.80
CA ASP A 146 7.41 -13.21 7.61
C ASP A 146 7.85 -14.58 8.15
N LEU A 147 8.55 -15.38 7.34
CA LEU A 147 9.13 -16.66 7.75
C LEU A 147 10.20 -16.48 8.84
N ALA A 148 11.13 -15.55 8.66
CA ALA A 148 12.16 -15.26 9.66
C ALA A 148 11.53 -14.81 10.99
N ASN A 149 10.53 -13.91 10.94
CA ASN A 149 9.79 -13.47 12.12
C ASN A 149 9.10 -14.64 12.84
N TYR A 150 8.47 -15.55 12.09
CA TYR A 150 7.85 -16.74 12.65
C TYR A 150 8.86 -17.65 13.35
N GLN A 151 10.05 -17.86 12.76
CA GLN A 151 11.12 -18.64 13.38
C GLN A 151 11.60 -18.01 14.69
N THR A 152 11.78 -16.68 14.73
CA THR A 152 12.15 -15.96 15.95
C THR A 152 11.07 -16.10 17.02
N GLN A 153 9.79 -15.95 16.66
CA GLN A 153 8.68 -16.15 17.60
C GLN A 153 8.64 -17.58 18.13
N LEU A 154 8.86 -18.58 17.27
CA LEU A 154 8.88 -19.98 17.68
C LEU A 154 10.03 -20.27 18.65
N GLN A 155 11.21 -19.69 18.43
CA GLN A 155 12.33 -19.78 19.37
C GLN A 155 12.02 -19.10 20.71
N GLY A 156 11.44 -17.88 20.68
CA GLY A 156 11.03 -17.16 21.88
C GLY A 156 9.99 -17.92 22.71
N THR A 157 8.99 -18.53 22.05
CA THR A 157 7.99 -19.37 22.72
C THR A 157 8.62 -20.58 23.37
N LYS A 158 9.52 -21.30 22.68
CA LYS A 158 10.23 -22.46 23.25
C LYS A 158 11.07 -22.07 24.48
N GLN A 159 11.77 -20.95 24.44
CA GLN A 159 12.53 -20.46 25.60
C GLN A 159 11.59 -20.12 26.77
N SER A 160 10.43 -19.51 26.49
CA SER A 160 9.43 -19.19 27.49
C SER A 160 8.82 -20.44 28.13
N GLU A 161 8.56 -21.49 27.34
CA GLU A 161 8.10 -22.79 27.84
C GLU A 161 9.12 -23.46 28.76
N ILE A 162 10.41 -23.42 28.40
CA ILE A 162 11.50 -23.93 29.25
C ILE A 162 11.55 -23.15 30.56
N ALA A 163 11.51 -21.81 30.50
CA ALA A 163 11.52 -20.96 31.69
C ALA A 163 10.32 -21.24 32.60
N LEU A 164 9.13 -21.43 32.03
CA LEU A 164 7.93 -21.83 32.77
C LEU A 164 8.10 -23.20 33.42
N GLY A 165 8.72 -24.16 32.72
CA GLY A 165 9.02 -25.49 33.27
C GLY A 165 9.95 -25.42 34.48
N VAL A 166 11.02 -24.64 34.40
CA VAL A 166 11.96 -24.41 35.52
C VAL A 166 11.25 -23.75 36.69
N ALA A 167 10.45 -22.70 36.46
CA ALA A 167 9.73 -22.01 37.51
C ALA A 167 8.71 -22.92 38.22
N LYS A 168 7.99 -23.76 37.45
CA LYS A 168 7.10 -24.78 38.02
C LYS A 168 7.86 -25.77 38.89
N LEU A 169 8.97 -26.32 38.39
CA LEU A 169 9.80 -27.26 39.15
C LEU A 169 10.27 -26.65 40.46
N GLN A 170 10.80 -25.42 40.42
CA GLN A 170 11.23 -24.68 41.61
C GLN A 170 10.10 -24.50 42.62
N THR A 171 8.91 -24.15 42.14
CA THR A 171 7.72 -23.97 43.00
C THR A 171 7.33 -25.30 43.66
N THR A 172 7.26 -26.39 42.90
CA THR A 172 6.95 -27.72 43.43
C THR A 172 7.98 -28.18 44.45
N THR A 173 9.28 -27.95 44.18
CA THR A 173 10.34 -28.29 45.14
C THR A 173 10.25 -27.46 46.41
N ALA A 174 9.96 -26.16 46.30
CA ALA A 174 9.80 -25.29 47.46
C ALA A 174 8.60 -25.70 48.32
N GLN A 175 7.48 -26.09 47.70
CA GLN A 175 6.33 -26.65 48.41
C GLN A 175 6.68 -27.95 49.14
N ALA A 176 7.35 -28.89 48.46
CA ALA A 176 7.75 -30.15 49.08
C ALA A 176 8.70 -29.94 50.27
N ILE A 177 9.65 -29.00 50.15
CA ILE A 177 10.54 -28.61 51.25
C ILE A 177 9.72 -28.02 52.41
N ALA A 178 8.79 -27.10 52.11
CA ALA A 178 7.95 -26.49 53.13
C ALA A 178 7.13 -27.54 53.91
N GLU A 179 6.44 -28.44 53.20
CA GLU A 179 5.68 -29.54 53.81
C GLU A 179 6.56 -30.46 54.66
N GLN A 180 7.78 -30.76 54.21
CA GLN A 180 8.71 -31.58 54.98
C GLN A 180 9.20 -30.84 56.23
N THR A 181 9.53 -29.55 56.12
CA THR A 181 9.93 -28.74 57.28
C THR A 181 8.81 -28.56 58.31
N GLU A 182 7.55 -28.45 57.86
CA GLU A 182 6.39 -28.41 58.77
C GLU A 182 6.24 -29.72 59.55
N LYS A 183 6.39 -30.86 58.87
CA LYS A 183 6.37 -32.19 59.52
C LYS A 183 7.50 -32.30 60.55
N GLU A 184 8.74 -31.98 60.17
CA GLU A 184 9.89 -32.02 61.06
C GLU A 184 9.70 -31.11 62.30
N LEU A 185 9.11 -29.91 62.12
CA LEU A 185 8.78 -29.02 63.23
C LEU A 185 7.70 -29.61 64.14
N SER A 186 6.65 -30.21 63.57
CA SER A 186 5.59 -30.85 64.35
C SER A 186 6.10 -32.04 65.17
N GLU A 187 7.00 -32.85 64.62
CA GLU A 187 7.64 -33.96 65.32
C GLU A 187 8.53 -33.46 66.46
N LYS A 188 9.33 -32.42 66.23
CA LYS A 188 10.14 -31.78 67.28
C LYS A 188 9.29 -31.20 68.40
N LEU A 189 8.15 -30.60 68.08
CA LEU A 189 7.20 -30.11 69.08
C LEU A 189 6.62 -31.25 69.91
N ALA A 190 6.21 -32.36 69.28
CA ALA A 190 5.69 -33.54 69.98
C ALA A 190 6.76 -34.17 70.91
N GLN A 191 8.00 -34.27 70.46
CA GLN A 191 9.12 -34.75 71.28
C GLN A 191 9.39 -33.83 72.48
N ALA A 192 9.37 -32.51 72.28
CA ALA A 192 9.56 -31.53 73.36
C ALA A 192 8.43 -31.59 74.39
N GLN A 193 7.18 -31.77 73.95
CA GLN A 193 6.02 -31.93 74.84
C GLN A 193 6.14 -33.21 75.68
N SER A 194 6.45 -34.35 75.04
CA SER A 194 6.67 -35.62 75.74
C SER A 194 7.81 -35.52 76.78
N GLY A 195 8.91 -34.86 76.41
CA GLY A 195 10.02 -34.61 77.34
C GLY A 195 9.63 -33.71 78.52
N ALA A 196 8.82 -32.68 78.28
CA ALA A 196 8.31 -31.80 79.33
C ALA A 196 7.35 -32.53 80.29
N GLU A 197 6.47 -33.39 79.77
CA GLU A 197 5.58 -34.22 80.58
C GLU A 197 6.36 -35.22 81.44
N LEU A 198 7.36 -35.88 80.88
CA LEU A 198 8.23 -36.80 81.63
C LEU A 198 8.99 -36.07 82.73
N ALA A 199 9.53 -34.89 82.43
CA ALA A 199 10.17 -34.05 83.44
C ALA A 199 9.18 -33.64 84.54
N ALA A 200 7.95 -33.26 84.19
CA ALA A 200 6.91 -32.92 85.15
C ALA A 200 6.56 -34.12 86.07
N LEU A 201 6.40 -35.32 85.52
CA LEU A 201 6.16 -36.55 86.28
C LEU A 201 7.32 -36.87 87.23
N GLN A 202 8.57 -36.81 86.76
CA GLN A 202 9.73 -37.01 87.62
C GLN A 202 9.82 -35.96 88.73
N THR A 203 9.44 -34.71 88.44
CA THR A 203 9.42 -33.64 89.42
C THR A 203 8.35 -33.91 90.48
N GLN A 204 7.16 -34.35 90.06
CA GLN A 204 6.08 -34.76 90.95
C GLN A 204 6.51 -35.94 91.83
N GLU A 205 7.09 -37.00 91.27
CA GLU A 205 7.59 -38.15 92.05
C GLU A 205 8.64 -37.73 93.09
N LYS A 206 9.59 -36.87 92.70
CA LYS A 206 10.62 -36.36 93.62
C LYS A 206 10.01 -35.50 94.72
N GLN A 207 9.00 -34.68 94.40
CA GLN A 207 8.25 -33.91 95.38
C GLN A 207 7.49 -34.82 96.36
N SER A 208 6.85 -35.89 95.88
CA SER A 208 6.18 -36.88 96.71
C SER A 208 7.16 -37.56 97.68
N LYS A 209 8.31 -38.04 97.18
CA LYS A 209 9.37 -38.63 98.02
C LYS A 209 9.90 -37.66 99.06
N LEU A 210 10.04 -36.38 98.70
CA LEU A 210 10.46 -35.32 99.62
C LEU A 210 9.41 -35.08 100.72
N ALA A 211 8.11 -35.09 100.36
CA ALA A 211 7.02 -34.97 101.33
C ALA A 211 6.98 -36.16 102.31
N GLU A 212 7.13 -37.39 101.81
CA GLU A 212 7.23 -38.60 102.65
C GLU A 212 8.44 -38.53 103.60
N PHE A 213 9.59 -38.10 103.10
CA PHE A 213 10.80 -37.95 103.93
C PHE A 213 10.62 -36.92 105.06
N LYS A 214 9.90 -35.82 104.80
CA LYS A 214 9.56 -34.83 105.83
C LYS A 214 8.63 -35.37 106.92
N LEU A 215 7.67 -36.23 106.55
CA LEU A 215 6.81 -36.93 107.51
C LEU A 215 7.59 -37.88 108.41
N LEU A 216 8.60 -38.58 107.88
CA LEU A 216 9.50 -39.43 108.66
C LEU A 216 10.39 -38.65 109.64
N LEU A 217 10.73 -37.40 109.32
CA LEU A 217 11.58 -36.53 110.14
C LEU A 217 10.81 -35.73 111.19
N THR A 218 9.48 -35.72 111.15
CA THR A 218 8.67 -35.07 112.18
C THR A 218 8.42 -36.08 113.31
N PRO A 219 8.87 -35.80 114.56
CA PRO A 219 8.71 -36.75 115.66
C PRO A 219 7.21 -36.94 115.94
N GLN A 220 6.76 -38.20 115.92
CA GLN A 220 5.44 -38.54 116.43
C GLN A 220 5.44 -38.25 117.94
N VAL A 221 4.64 -37.27 118.34
CA VAL A 221 4.24 -37.02 119.73
C VAL A 221 2.93 -37.72 119.98
#